data_AF-A0A359F2T8-F1
#
_entry.id   AF-A0A359F2T8-F1
#
_cell.length_a   1.000
_cell.length_b   1.000
_cell.length_c   1.000
_cell.angle_alpha   90.00
_cell.angle_beta   90.00
_cell.angle_gamma   90.00
#
_symmetry.space_group_name_H-M   'P 1'
#
loop_
_entity.id
_entity.type
_entity.pdbx_description
1 polymer ?
#
loop_
_entity_poly.entity_id
_entity_poly.type
_entity_poly.pdbx_seq_one_letter_code
_entity_poly.pdbx_strand_id
1 'polypeptide(L)'
;MHRSLRSRILPVLVLGIPLCLVASCSSDTDSAETSKADAANSSASEADSNSTGSSDSAGADESGESASSVESDICTLLSAEEVGALLSATVTQSEQVGGGCSFEQEDPSASSLAFNTSVASDDTDGSFNEARYGAFAVLTDPMKVEPGIGDFSAIAAGSIGSGESQVGAGIVQVNRTIVQVTLTPTSGLDQGNVISLTTQAITLAASKL
;
A
#
# COMPACT_ATOMS: atom_id res chain seq x y z
N MET A 1 54.34 11.69 -26.27
CA MET A 1 53.98 11.08 -27.57
C MET A 1 53.52 9.65 -27.33
N HIS A 2 52.51 9.23 -28.09
CA HIS A 2 51.85 7.92 -28.19
C HIS A 2 50.71 7.54 -27.22
N ARG A 3 49.52 7.72 -27.80
CA ARG A 3 48.20 7.15 -27.51
C ARG A 3 48.19 5.62 -27.59
N SER A 4 47.29 4.98 -26.84
CA SER A 4 46.64 3.74 -27.30
C SER A 4 45.18 3.71 -26.83
N LEU A 5 44.26 3.98 -27.76
CA LEU A 5 42.84 3.72 -27.63
C LEU A 5 42.60 2.22 -27.83
N ARG A 6 41.80 1.59 -26.96
CA ARG A 6 41.14 0.33 -27.28
C ARG A 6 39.63 0.49 -27.14
N SER A 7 39.01 0.65 -28.30
CA SER A 7 37.59 0.48 -28.61
C SER A 7 37.21 -1.00 -28.53
N ARG A 8 36.02 -1.32 -28.00
CA ARG A 8 35.25 -2.58 -28.13
C ARG A 8 33.85 -2.31 -27.52
N ILE A 9 32.89 -1.82 -28.30
CA ILE A 9 31.86 -2.56 -29.07
C ILE A 9 30.85 -3.27 -28.15
N LEU A 10 29.66 -2.66 -28.03
CA LEU A 10 28.41 -3.24 -27.52
C LEU A 10 27.91 -4.38 -28.43
N PRO A 11 27.25 -5.42 -27.88
CA PRO A 11 26.26 -6.18 -28.61
C PRO A 11 24.84 -5.71 -28.24
N VAL A 12 24.15 -5.13 -29.23
CA VAL A 12 22.69 -5.01 -29.27
C VAL A 12 22.13 -6.40 -29.59
N LEU A 13 21.29 -6.95 -28.70
CA LEU A 13 20.53 -8.17 -28.98
C LEU A 13 19.03 -7.82 -28.98
N VAL A 14 18.47 -7.78 -30.18
CA VAL A 14 17.03 -7.68 -30.47
C VAL A 14 16.61 -8.99 -31.13
N LEU A 15 15.68 -9.72 -30.51
CA LEU A 15 14.88 -10.85 -31.04
C LEU A 15 14.01 -11.30 -29.85
N GLY A 16 12.70 -11.45 -29.86
CA GLY A 16 11.66 -11.57 -30.89
C GLY A 16 10.53 -12.36 -30.22
N ILE A 17 9.28 -11.89 -30.37
CA ILE A 17 8.04 -12.35 -29.69
C ILE A 17 7.68 -13.80 -30.11
N PRO A 18 6.83 -14.53 -29.34
CA PRO A 18 5.47 -14.68 -29.86
C PRO A 18 4.33 -14.60 -28.83
N LEU A 19 3.26 -13.99 -29.31
CA LEU A 19 1.87 -14.00 -28.85
C LEU A 19 1.36 -15.45 -28.71
N CYS A 20 0.76 -15.81 -27.57
CA CYS A 20 -0.11 -16.99 -27.48
C CYS A 20 -1.57 -16.57 -27.50
N LEU A 21 -2.22 -16.81 -28.64
CA LEU A 21 -3.68 -16.86 -28.81
C LEU A 21 -4.24 -18.07 -28.06
N VAL A 22 -5.21 -17.85 -27.16
CA VAL A 22 -6.08 -18.91 -26.63
C VAL A 22 -7.33 -19.01 -27.50
N ALA A 23 -7.42 -20.08 -28.28
CA ALA A 23 -8.62 -20.49 -28.98
C ALA A 23 -8.98 -21.93 -28.60
N SER A 24 -10.14 -22.05 -27.94
CA SER A 24 -11.17 -23.07 -28.09
C SER A 24 -10.76 -24.53 -28.34
N CYS A 25 -11.14 -25.41 -27.40
CA CYS A 25 -11.45 -26.80 -27.71
C CYS A 25 -12.69 -27.22 -26.93
N SER A 26 -13.85 -27.17 -27.61
CA SER A 26 -15.05 -27.91 -27.25
C SER A 26 -14.94 -29.33 -27.80
N SER A 27 -15.42 -30.33 -27.04
CA SER A 27 -15.94 -31.59 -27.59
C SER A 27 -16.95 -32.20 -26.62
N ASP A 28 -18.20 -32.20 -27.10
CA ASP A 28 -19.43 -32.79 -26.56
C ASP A 28 -19.38 -34.30 -26.35
N THR A 29 -20.23 -34.83 -25.43
CA THR A 29 -21.08 -36.00 -25.72
C THR A 29 -22.32 -36.07 -24.80
N ASP A 30 -23.49 -35.92 -25.43
CA ASP A 30 -24.86 -36.44 -25.19
C ASP A 30 -25.30 -37.14 -23.89
N SER A 31 -26.46 -36.73 -23.35
CA SER A 31 -27.76 -37.44 -23.55
C SER A 31 -28.95 -36.75 -22.86
N ALA A 32 -29.99 -36.44 -23.66
CA ALA A 32 -31.47 -36.54 -23.47
C ALA A 32 -32.11 -36.33 -22.05
N GLU A 33 -33.30 -35.74 -21.84
CA GLU A 33 -34.45 -35.44 -22.70
C GLU A 33 -35.43 -34.45 -22.00
N THR A 34 -36.01 -33.56 -22.81
CA THR A 34 -37.41 -33.03 -22.83
C THR A 34 -38.21 -32.75 -21.53
N SER A 35 -38.66 -31.48 -21.37
CA SER A 35 -40.09 -31.10 -21.57
C SER A 35 -40.37 -29.60 -21.33
N LYS A 36 -40.90 -28.95 -22.39
CA LYS A 36 -42.03 -27.98 -22.46
C LYS A 36 -42.20 -26.90 -21.38
N ALA A 37 -42.62 -25.66 -21.67
CA ALA A 37 -43.08 -24.98 -22.88
C ALA A 37 -43.26 -23.49 -22.52
N ASP A 38 -43.13 -22.62 -23.53
CA ASP A 38 -43.90 -21.40 -23.86
C ASP A 38 -44.48 -20.52 -22.71
N ALA A 39 -44.44 -19.19 -22.76
CA ALA A 39 -44.58 -18.28 -23.89
C ALA A 39 -44.09 -16.87 -23.44
N ALA A 40 -43.30 -16.16 -24.26
CA ALA A 40 -43.77 -15.11 -25.18
C ALA A 40 -44.01 -13.76 -24.49
N ASN A 41 -43.18 -12.73 -24.80
CA ASN A 41 -43.44 -11.73 -25.85
C ASN A 41 -43.87 -10.40 -25.17
N SER A 42 -43.47 -9.17 -25.51
CA SER A 42 -42.89 -8.56 -26.71
C SER A 42 -42.26 -7.21 -26.27
N SER A 43 -41.15 -6.77 -26.90
CA SER A 43 -41.07 -5.67 -27.88
C SER A 43 -41.38 -4.26 -27.33
N ALA A 44 -40.41 -3.34 -27.34
CA ALA A 44 -40.17 -2.31 -28.39
C ALA A 44 -40.27 -0.92 -27.69
N SER A 45 -39.65 0.20 -28.05
CA SER A 45 -38.68 0.64 -29.08
C SER A 45 -38.55 2.17 -28.92
N GLU A 46 -37.39 2.75 -29.28
CA GLU A 46 -37.06 4.17 -29.59
C GLU A 46 -37.46 5.29 -28.57
N ALA A 47 -36.91 6.50 -28.44
CA ALA A 47 -35.84 7.36 -28.99
C ALA A 47 -35.52 8.36 -27.81
N ASP A 48 -34.49 9.21 -27.76
CA ASP A 48 -34.24 10.35 -28.63
C ASP A 48 -32.96 11.08 -28.19
N SER A 49 -32.35 11.81 -29.13
CA SER A 49 -31.12 12.59 -28.92
C SER A 49 -31.38 14.09 -28.82
N ASN A 50 -30.44 14.77 -28.13
CA ASN A 50 -30.00 16.17 -28.32
C ASN A 50 -30.65 17.28 -27.46
N SER A 51 -29.83 17.98 -26.67
CA SER A 51 -29.57 19.43 -26.87
C SER A 51 -28.45 19.96 -25.95
N THR A 52 -27.55 20.74 -26.55
CA THR A 52 -26.46 21.52 -25.98
C THR A 52 -26.93 22.79 -25.24
N GLY A 53 -26.22 23.19 -24.18
CA GLY A 53 -26.30 24.53 -23.59
C GLY A 53 -25.18 24.79 -22.58
N SER A 54 -24.12 25.47 -23.00
CA SER A 54 -23.12 26.11 -22.12
C SER A 54 -23.72 27.28 -21.36
N SER A 55 -23.22 27.56 -20.15
CA SER A 55 -22.75 28.90 -19.73
C SER A 55 -22.19 28.89 -18.31
N ASP A 56 -21.02 29.50 -18.19
CA ASP A 56 -20.21 29.75 -17.00
C ASP A 56 -20.92 30.53 -15.89
N SER A 57 -20.58 30.22 -14.63
CA SER A 57 -20.36 31.26 -13.61
C SER A 57 -19.48 30.74 -12.48
N ALA A 58 -18.45 31.52 -12.24
CA ALA A 58 -17.39 31.35 -11.26
C ALA A 58 -17.85 31.58 -9.82
N GLY A 59 -17.07 31.02 -8.89
CA GLY A 59 -16.81 31.64 -7.60
C GLY A 59 -17.55 31.05 -6.42
N ALA A 60 -16.97 30.04 -5.79
CA ALA A 60 -16.84 29.99 -4.35
C ALA A 60 -15.56 29.20 -4.03
N ASP A 61 -14.58 29.93 -3.52
CA ASP A 61 -13.40 29.43 -2.82
C ASP A 61 -13.90 28.73 -1.55
N GLU A 62 -14.26 27.46 -1.69
CA GLU A 62 -14.39 26.57 -0.55
C GLU A 62 -12.99 25.95 -0.40
N SER A 63 -12.12 26.68 0.27
CA SER A 63 -11.01 26.11 1.03
C SER A 63 -11.60 25.03 1.92
N GLY A 64 -11.76 23.84 1.35
CA GLY A 64 -12.12 22.61 2.02
C GLY A 64 -10.95 22.25 2.90
N GLU A 65 -10.86 22.94 4.03
CA GLU A 65 -10.21 22.46 5.23
C GLU A 65 -10.65 20.99 5.33
N SER A 66 -9.73 20.10 4.97
CA SER A 66 -9.97 18.68 5.07
C SER A 66 -10.23 18.47 6.55
N ALA A 67 -11.51 18.31 6.89
CA ALA A 67 -11.93 17.92 8.21
C ALA A 67 -11.32 16.54 8.41
N SER A 68 -10.09 16.53 8.93
CA SER A 68 -9.51 15.41 9.63
C SER A 68 -10.45 15.20 10.80
N SER A 69 -11.49 14.41 10.56
CA SER A 69 -12.33 13.85 11.59
C SER A 69 -11.36 13.19 12.56
N VAL A 70 -11.20 13.84 13.71
CA VAL A 70 -10.33 13.50 14.83
C VAL A 70 -10.71 12.14 15.41
N GLU A 71 -10.50 11.10 14.62
CA GLU A 71 -10.31 9.74 15.07
C GLU A 71 -8.80 9.63 15.28
N SER A 72 -8.38 9.70 16.55
CA SER A 72 -7.01 9.62 17.07
C SER A 72 -5.88 9.74 16.03
N ASP A 73 -5.54 10.97 15.62
CA ASP A 73 -4.39 11.19 14.75
C ASP A 73 -3.10 10.86 15.50
N ILE A 74 -2.55 9.68 15.21
CA ILE A 74 -1.33 9.16 15.83
C ILE A 74 -0.16 10.14 15.76
N CYS A 75 -0.15 11.02 14.76
CA CYS A 75 0.92 12.00 14.57
C CYS A 75 0.93 13.10 15.63
N THR A 76 -0.19 13.35 16.29
CA THR A 76 -0.26 14.27 17.44
C THR A 76 0.13 13.61 18.76
N LEU A 77 0.15 12.27 18.79
CA LEU A 77 0.38 11.47 20.00
C LEU A 77 1.81 10.92 20.09
N LEU A 78 2.50 10.83 18.95
CA LEU A 78 3.90 10.44 18.85
C LEU A 78 4.80 11.65 18.94
N SER A 79 5.75 11.62 19.88
CA SER A 79 6.81 12.62 19.96
C SER A 79 8.05 12.17 19.17
N ALA A 80 8.81 13.15 18.66
CA ALA A 80 10.08 12.90 18.00
C ALA A 80 11.09 12.23 18.95
N GLU A 81 11.04 12.54 20.25
CA GLU A 81 11.90 11.93 21.26
C GLU A 81 11.64 10.43 21.43
N GLU A 82 10.37 10.00 21.44
CA GLU A 82 10.01 8.59 21.59
C GLU A 82 10.39 7.77 20.35
N VAL A 83 10.12 8.30 19.15
CA VAL A 83 10.51 7.65 17.90
C VAL A 83 12.03 7.66 17.73
N GLY A 84 12.69 8.75 18.13
CA GLY A 84 14.14 8.86 18.15
C GLY A 84 14.80 7.86 19.09
N ALA A 85 14.19 7.58 20.25
CA ALA A 85 14.66 6.54 21.16
C ALA A 85 14.61 5.14 20.51
N LEU A 86 13.57 4.83 19.72
CA LEU A 86 13.49 3.57 18.97
C LEU A 86 14.61 3.44 17.92
N LEU A 87 14.90 4.53 17.22
CA LEU A 87 15.94 4.56 16.18
C LEU A 87 17.34 4.82 16.75
N SER A 88 17.47 5.04 18.06
CA SER A 88 18.70 5.46 18.74
C SER A 88 19.34 6.70 18.11
N ALA A 89 18.52 7.66 17.68
CA ALA A 89 18.94 8.85 16.97
C ALA A 89 18.00 10.04 17.22
N THR A 90 18.48 11.25 16.95
CA THR A 90 17.60 12.42 16.84
C THR A 90 16.84 12.34 15.53
N VAL A 91 15.52 12.52 15.59
CA VAL A 91 14.65 12.56 14.41
C VAL A 91 13.87 13.86 14.37
N THR A 92 13.48 14.25 13.16
CA THR A 92 12.55 15.35 12.92
C THR A 92 11.25 14.77 12.40
N GLN A 93 10.14 15.24 12.96
CA GLN A 93 8.81 14.89 12.49
C GLN A 93 8.38 15.79 11.33
N SER A 94 7.81 15.19 10.30
CA SER A 94 7.22 15.88 9.14
C SER A 94 5.85 15.29 8.80
N GLU A 95 4.93 16.10 8.31
CA GLU A 95 3.65 15.61 7.78
C GLU A 95 3.84 15.00 6.38
N GLN A 96 3.10 13.92 6.09
CA GLN A 96 3.13 13.27 4.79
C GLN A 96 2.02 13.78 3.87
N VAL A 97 2.32 13.89 2.58
CA VAL A 97 1.32 14.17 1.55
C VAL A 97 0.34 12.99 1.50
N GLY A 98 -0.95 13.25 1.70
CA GLY A 98 -1.97 12.21 1.81
C GLY A 98 -2.26 11.74 3.23
N GLY A 99 -1.66 12.39 4.24
CA GLY A 99 -1.92 12.15 5.66
C GLY A 99 -0.88 11.26 6.33
N GLY A 100 -0.82 11.37 7.67
CA GLY A 100 0.20 10.72 8.48
C GLY A 100 1.47 11.57 8.63
N CYS A 101 2.51 10.97 9.20
CA CYS A 101 3.75 11.65 9.56
C CYS A 101 4.95 10.74 9.36
N SER A 102 6.09 11.32 9.05
CA SER A 102 7.39 10.66 8.98
C SER A 102 8.32 11.19 10.06
N PHE A 103 9.23 10.35 10.50
CA PHE A 103 10.30 10.64 11.42
C PHE A 103 11.62 10.29 10.75
N GLU A 104 12.39 11.32 10.43
CA GLU A 104 13.58 11.22 9.61
C GLU A 104 14.79 11.76 10.36
N GLN A 105 15.95 11.15 10.13
CA GLN A 105 17.23 11.63 10.65
C GLN A 105 17.85 12.65 9.69
N GLU A 106 18.81 13.43 10.17
CA GLU A 106 19.53 14.39 9.33
C GLU A 106 20.27 13.72 8.15
N ASP A 107 20.76 12.50 8.35
CA ASP A 107 21.29 11.66 7.28
C ASP A 107 20.15 10.93 6.55
N PRO A 108 19.90 11.23 5.26
CA PRO A 108 18.83 10.59 4.49
C PRO A 108 19.08 9.10 4.20
N SER A 109 20.29 8.58 4.46
CA SER A 109 20.61 7.16 4.34
C SER A 109 20.41 6.37 5.64
N ALA A 110 20.12 7.07 6.74
CA ALA A 110 19.79 6.45 8.00
C ALA A 110 18.34 5.95 8.03
N SER A 111 18.01 5.14 9.03
CA SER A 111 16.66 4.58 9.16
C SER A 111 15.62 5.67 9.40
N SER A 112 14.44 5.53 8.81
CA SER A 112 13.27 6.39 9.04
C SER A 112 12.01 5.56 9.30
N LEU A 113 11.05 6.19 9.97
CA LEU A 113 9.74 5.61 10.25
C LEU A 113 8.63 6.50 9.71
N ALA A 114 7.62 5.91 9.11
CA ALA A 114 6.42 6.58 8.64
C ALA A 114 5.20 5.95 9.29
N PHE A 115 4.27 6.78 9.77
CA PHE A 115 3.03 6.38 10.42
C PHE A 115 1.85 6.97 9.65
N ASN A 116 0.83 6.15 9.41
CA ASN A 116 -0.44 6.59 8.82
C ASN A 116 -1.60 5.97 9.59
N THR A 117 -2.67 6.74 9.77
CA THR A 117 -3.86 6.32 10.49
C THR A 117 -5.03 6.18 9.54
N SER A 118 -5.79 5.11 9.69
CA SER A 118 -7.10 4.95 9.08
C SER A 118 -8.10 4.42 10.11
N VAL A 119 -9.37 4.39 9.71
CA VAL A 119 -10.48 4.02 10.59
C VAL A 119 -11.17 2.79 10.03
N ALA A 120 -11.37 1.79 10.88
CA ALA A 120 -12.12 0.59 10.54
C ALA A 120 -13.61 0.89 10.41
N SER A 121 -14.24 0.36 9.36
CA SER A 121 -15.67 0.58 9.07
C SER A 121 -16.59 0.05 10.18
N ASP A 122 -16.14 -0.98 10.89
CA ASP A 122 -16.75 -1.59 12.08
C ASP A 122 -15.65 -2.21 12.98
N ASP A 123 -16.00 -2.79 14.12
CA ASP A 123 -15.05 -3.47 15.02
C ASP A 123 -14.68 -4.90 14.52
N THR A 124 -14.77 -5.16 13.21
CA THR A 124 -14.35 -6.44 12.62
C THR A 124 -12.95 -6.38 12.00
N ASP A 125 -12.41 -7.54 11.64
CA ASP A 125 -11.09 -7.65 11.02
C ASP A 125 -11.08 -7.32 9.51
N GLY A 126 -12.23 -6.98 8.92
CA GLY A 126 -12.35 -6.70 7.48
C GLY A 126 -11.44 -5.56 7.02
N SER A 127 -11.58 -4.38 7.64
CA SER A 127 -10.75 -3.21 7.33
C SER A 127 -9.28 -3.44 7.67
N PHE A 128 -8.98 -4.15 8.77
CA PHE A 128 -7.61 -4.53 9.11
C PHE A 128 -6.97 -5.40 8.03
N ASN A 129 -7.69 -6.43 7.56
CA ASN A 129 -7.18 -7.36 6.57
C ASN A 129 -6.95 -6.69 5.21
N GLU A 130 -7.81 -5.75 4.83
CA GLU A 130 -7.64 -4.93 3.63
C GLU A 130 -6.38 -4.05 3.73
N ALA A 131 -6.23 -3.30 4.84
CA ALA A 131 -5.06 -2.48 5.08
C ALA A 131 -3.77 -3.31 5.16
N ARG A 132 -3.81 -4.46 5.84
CA ARG A 132 -2.70 -5.44 5.90
C ARG A 132 -2.31 -5.93 4.51
N TYR A 133 -3.29 -6.29 3.68
CA TYR A 133 -3.03 -6.74 2.32
C TYR A 133 -2.35 -5.66 1.50
N GLY A 134 -2.87 -4.42 1.54
CA GLY A 134 -2.26 -3.27 0.87
C GLY A 134 -0.83 -3.01 1.31
N ALA A 135 -0.60 -2.94 2.63
CA ALA A 135 0.72 -2.68 3.20
C ALA A 135 1.76 -3.74 2.81
N PHE A 136 1.36 -5.01 2.70
CA PHE A 136 2.30 -6.11 2.44
C PHE A 136 2.43 -6.46 0.95
N ALA A 137 1.52 -6.01 0.09
CA ALA A 137 1.51 -6.34 -1.34
C ALA A 137 2.76 -5.85 -2.10
N VAL A 138 3.44 -4.82 -1.57
CA VAL A 138 4.64 -4.24 -2.17
C VAL A 138 5.93 -5.00 -1.85
N LEU A 139 5.87 -5.94 -0.90
CA LEU A 139 7.03 -6.68 -0.43
C LEU A 139 7.21 -8.00 -1.20
N THR A 140 8.44 -8.25 -1.63
CA THR A 140 8.89 -9.52 -2.24
C THR A 140 9.33 -10.48 -1.14
N ASP A 141 8.86 -11.74 -1.21
CA ASP A 141 9.17 -12.84 -0.28
C ASP A 141 9.21 -12.45 1.21
N PRO A 142 8.18 -11.75 1.74
CA PRO A 142 8.25 -11.21 3.09
C PRO A 142 8.19 -12.31 4.16
N MET A 143 9.02 -12.17 5.18
CA MET A 143 8.80 -12.81 6.47
C MET A 143 7.65 -12.09 7.18
N LYS A 144 6.65 -12.84 7.66
CA LYS A 144 5.47 -12.30 8.34
C LYS A 144 5.39 -12.79 9.77
N VAL A 145 4.96 -11.93 10.69
CA VAL A 145 4.70 -12.26 12.09
C VAL A 145 3.42 -11.57 12.58
N GLU A 146 2.72 -12.19 13.53
CA GLU A 146 1.53 -11.64 14.18
C GLU A 146 1.84 -11.52 15.68
N PRO A 147 2.23 -10.32 16.16
CA PRO A 147 2.78 -10.16 17.52
C PRO A 147 1.71 -10.16 18.62
N GLY A 148 0.42 -10.09 18.28
CA GLY A 148 -0.67 -10.08 19.27
C GLY A 148 -0.78 -8.79 20.07
N ILE A 149 -0.38 -7.66 19.47
CA ILE A 149 -0.54 -6.30 19.99
C ILE A 149 -1.89 -5.73 19.54
N GLY A 150 -2.58 -5.00 20.42
CA GLY A 150 -3.89 -4.44 20.14
C GLY A 150 -4.97 -5.51 19.93
N ASP A 151 -6.03 -5.16 19.21
CA ASP A 151 -7.07 -6.11 18.81
C ASP A 151 -6.58 -7.00 17.66
N PHE A 152 -5.87 -6.38 16.70
CA PHE A 152 -5.22 -7.06 15.59
C PHE A 152 -3.84 -6.45 15.34
N SER A 153 -2.87 -7.27 15.00
CA SER A 153 -1.56 -6.79 14.54
C SER A 153 -0.88 -7.76 13.62
N ALA A 154 -0.13 -7.21 12.67
CA ALA A 154 0.67 -7.97 11.74
C ALA A 154 1.90 -7.17 11.35
N ILE A 155 2.99 -7.86 11.08
CA ILE A 155 4.23 -7.28 10.59
C ILE A 155 4.73 -8.12 9.43
N ALA A 156 5.30 -7.46 8.45
CA ALA A 156 6.08 -8.07 7.39
C ALA A 156 7.42 -7.35 7.26
N ALA A 157 8.48 -8.11 6.96
CA ALA A 157 9.74 -7.57 6.51
C ALA A 157 10.15 -8.27 5.22
N GLY A 158 10.54 -7.52 4.21
CA GLY A 158 10.97 -8.04 2.92
C GLY A 158 11.64 -6.95 2.09
N SER A 159 12.02 -7.27 0.86
CA SER A 159 12.52 -6.26 -0.06
C SER A 159 11.41 -5.68 -0.93
N ILE A 160 11.67 -4.54 -1.56
CA ILE A 160 10.77 -3.98 -2.58
C ILE A 160 11.35 -4.30 -3.96
N GLY A 161 10.54 -4.93 -4.82
CA GLY A 161 10.95 -5.33 -6.16
C GLY A 161 12.14 -6.30 -6.13
N SER A 162 13.21 -5.96 -6.86
CA SER A 162 14.48 -6.73 -6.87
C SER A 162 15.57 -6.11 -5.98
N GLY A 163 15.20 -5.19 -5.07
CA GLY A 163 16.16 -4.56 -4.16
C GLY A 163 16.72 -5.54 -3.13
N GLU A 164 17.92 -5.25 -2.63
CA GLU A 164 18.56 -6.04 -1.56
C GLU A 164 18.24 -5.51 -0.16
N SER A 165 17.89 -4.22 -0.06
CA SER A 165 17.49 -3.59 1.20
C SER A 165 16.17 -4.16 1.69
N GLN A 166 16.18 -4.57 2.97
CA GLN A 166 14.96 -4.93 3.68
C GLN A 166 14.14 -3.67 3.99
N VAL A 167 12.83 -3.80 4.11
CA VAL A 167 11.87 -2.78 4.51
C VAL A 167 10.89 -3.45 5.46
N GLY A 168 10.48 -2.74 6.50
CA GLY A 168 9.48 -3.22 7.44
C GLY A 168 8.12 -2.57 7.19
N ALA A 169 7.07 -3.37 7.19
CA ALA A 169 5.68 -2.92 7.19
C ALA A 169 4.99 -3.50 8.43
N GLY A 170 4.43 -2.64 9.27
CA GLY A 170 3.69 -3.01 10.47
C GLY A 170 2.29 -2.45 10.41
N ILE A 171 1.34 -3.18 10.98
CA ILE A 171 -0.03 -2.71 11.13
C ILE A 171 -0.56 -3.15 12.49
N VAL A 172 -1.26 -2.25 13.18
CA VAL A 172 -1.95 -2.53 14.43
C VAL A 172 -3.31 -1.86 14.44
N GLN A 173 -4.31 -2.55 14.97
CA GLN A 173 -5.63 -2.00 15.25
C GLN A 173 -5.85 -1.96 16.76
N VAL A 174 -6.31 -0.81 17.26
CA VAL A 174 -6.80 -0.61 18.62
C VAL A 174 -8.16 0.07 18.52
N ASN A 175 -9.20 -0.59 19.01
CA ASN A 175 -10.59 -0.26 18.76
C ASN A 175 -10.85 -0.16 17.24
N ARG A 176 -11.27 1.02 16.76
CA ARG A 176 -11.49 1.31 15.34
C ARG A 176 -10.33 2.01 14.66
N THR A 177 -9.25 2.29 15.37
CA THR A 177 -8.09 3.00 14.82
C THR A 177 -7.07 1.99 14.31
N ILE A 178 -6.77 2.06 13.02
CA ILE A 178 -5.73 1.27 12.37
C ILE A 178 -4.52 2.17 12.16
N VAL A 179 -3.35 1.77 12.67
CA VAL A 179 -2.08 2.44 12.41
C VAL A 179 -1.21 1.55 11.55
N GLN A 180 -0.80 2.08 10.41
CA GLN A 180 0.20 1.49 9.53
C GLN A 180 1.54 2.15 9.79
N VAL A 181 2.59 1.34 9.85
CA VAL A 181 3.97 1.77 10.07
C VAL A 181 4.85 1.24 8.96
N THR A 182 5.63 2.11 8.34
CA THR A 182 6.68 1.72 7.40
C THR A 182 8.03 2.06 8.00
N LEU A 183 8.91 1.08 8.13
CA LEU A 183 10.31 1.25 8.47
C LEU A 183 11.13 1.18 7.18
N THR A 184 11.77 2.30 6.84
CA THR A 184 12.83 2.33 5.82
C THR A 184 14.15 2.23 6.56
N PRO A 185 14.80 1.06 6.63
CA PRO A 185 16.02 0.91 7.41
C PRO A 185 17.23 1.49 6.66
N THR A 186 18.26 1.84 7.42
CA THR A 186 19.60 1.97 6.84
C THR A 186 20.06 0.64 6.24
N SER A 187 20.88 0.70 5.19
CA SER A 187 21.41 -0.48 4.53
C SER A 187 22.14 -1.42 5.50
N GLY A 188 21.99 -2.73 5.30
CA GLY A 188 22.70 -3.74 6.09
C GLY A 188 21.96 -4.25 7.34
N LEU A 189 20.76 -3.73 7.65
CA LEU A 189 19.86 -4.35 8.61
C LEU A 189 19.29 -5.66 8.05
N ASP A 190 19.47 -6.76 8.78
CA ASP A 190 18.86 -8.04 8.43
C ASP A 190 17.35 -8.05 8.73
N GLN A 191 16.65 -8.98 8.08
CA GLN A 191 15.20 -9.11 8.16
C GLN A 191 14.68 -9.26 9.60
N GLY A 192 15.41 -9.96 10.48
CA GLY A 192 15.00 -10.14 11.88
C GLY A 192 15.07 -8.84 12.68
N ASN A 193 16.12 -8.05 12.46
CA ASN A 193 16.24 -6.72 13.08
C ASN A 193 15.19 -5.73 12.54
N VAL A 194 14.84 -5.82 11.26
CA VAL A 194 13.72 -5.05 10.69
C VAL A 194 12.40 -5.41 11.37
N ILE A 195 12.08 -6.71 11.49
CA ILE A 195 10.88 -7.16 12.24
C ILE A 195 10.88 -6.62 13.67
N SER A 196 12.01 -6.71 14.37
CA SER A 196 12.13 -6.25 15.76
C SER A 196 11.86 -4.75 15.91
N LEU A 197 12.46 -3.91 15.06
CA LEU A 197 12.25 -2.46 15.07
C LEU A 197 10.82 -2.09 14.69
N THR A 198 10.25 -2.73 13.66
CA THR A 198 8.85 -2.51 13.28
C THR A 198 7.89 -2.94 14.39
N THR A 199 8.19 -4.02 15.11
CA THR A 199 7.41 -4.46 16.28
C THR A 199 7.40 -3.41 17.37
N GLN A 200 8.57 -2.86 17.69
CA GLN A 200 8.67 -1.79 18.68
C GLN A 200 7.89 -0.53 18.25
N ALA A 201 7.95 -0.18 16.97
CA ALA A 201 7.22 0.97 16.43
C ALA A 201 5.69 0.80 16.50
N ILE A 202 5.14 -0.36 16.13
CA ILE A 202 3.69 -0.60 16.28
C ILE A 202 3.27 -0.74 17.76
N THR A 203 4.16 -1.23 18.63
CA THR A 203 3.92 -1.28 20.08
C THR A 203 3.82 0.13 20.65
N LEU A 204 4.73 1.01 20.25
CA LEU A 204 4.68 2.42 20.63
C LEU A 204 3.38 3.05 20.14
N ALA A 205 3.01 2.89 18.87
CA ALA A 205 1.77 3.43 18.33
C ALA A 205 0.52 2.91 19.09
N ALA A 206 0.43 1.61 19.33
CA ALA A 206 -0.69 1.01 20.07
C ALA A 206 -0.79 1.55 21.51
N SER A 207 0.34 1.85 22.16
CA SER A 207 0.32 2.41 23.53
C SER A 207 -0.22 3.84 23.63
N LYS A 208 -0.43 4.50 22.49
CA LYS A 208 -0.95 5.87 22.40
C LYS A 208 -2.46 5.93 22.12
N LEU A 209 -3.06 4.82 21.69
CA LEU A 209 -4.47 4.69 21.32
C LEU A 209 -5.31 4.14 22.47
#